data_AF-A0AAU8JH52-F1
#
_entry.id   AF-A0AAU8JH52-F1
#
_cell.length_a   1.000
_cell.length_b   1.000
_cell.length_c   1.000
_cell.angle_alpha   90.00
_cell.angle_beta   90.00
_cell.angle_gamma   90.00
#
_symmetry.space_group_name_H-M   'P 1'
#
loop_
_entity.id
_entity.type
_entity.pdbx_description
1 polymer ?
#
loop_
_entity_poly.entity_id
_entity_poly.type
_entity_poly.pdbx_seq_one_letter_code
_entity_poly.pdbx_strand_id
1 'polypeptide(L)'
;MSDKHLPKTTAHVRVTQHSWQKGTLEGEVIAGQFVWQFKWSFRQGKLAIAPSRGRALIQEPLGRFLEKCDYQLEPGGDYFFTIKAQI
;
A
#
# COMPACT_ATOMS: atom_id res chain seq x y z
N MET A 1 0.14 4.69 -33.20
CA MET A 1 1.27 4.11 -32.46
C MET A 1 1.90 5.18 -31.58
N SER A 2 1.48 5.30 -30.33
CA SER A 2 2.21 6.04 -29.28
C SER A 2 1.60 5.59 -27.97
N ASP A 3 1.93 4.36 -27.57
CA ASP A 3 1.67 3.87 -26.23
C ASP A 3 2.54 4.76 -25.32
N LYS A 4 1.95 5.85 -24.83
CA LYS A 4 2.54 6.69 -23.78
C LYS A 4 2.66 5.76 -22.59
N HIS A 5 3.78 5.07 -22.48
CA HIS A 5 4.12 4.23 -21.34
C HIS A 5 4.23 5.14 -20.13
N LEU A 6 3.07 5.39 -19.49
CA LEU A 6 2.98 6.05 -18.21
C LEU A 6 3.96 5.34 -17.29
N PRO A 7 4.81 6.07 -16.54
CA PRO A 7 5.75 5.44 -15.63
C PRO A 7 4.96 4.51 -14.69
N LYS A 8 5.25 3.22 -14.80
CA LYS A 8 4.70 2.18 -13.93
C LYS A 8 5.67 2.00 -12.78
N THR A 9 5.20 2.20 -11.56
CA THR A 9 6.00 1.93 -10.37
C THR A 9 5.40 0.73 -9.67
N THR A 10 6.15 -0.35 -9.57
CA THR A 10 5.76 -1.49 -8.74
C THR A 10 5.98 -1.14 -7.28
N ALA A 11 4.91 -1.20 -6.49
CA ALA A 11 4.94 -1.10 -5.05
C ALA A 11 5.00 -2.51 -4.45
N HIS A 12 5.99 -2.75 -3.60
CA HIS A 12 6.14 -3.95 -2.80
C HIS A 12 5.57 -3.68 -1.40
N VAL A 13 4.59 -4.45 -0.96
CA VAL A 13 3.90 -4.33 0.32
C VAL A 13 4.26 -5.54 1.16
N ARG A 14 4.86 -5.31 2.31
CA ARG A 14 5.20 -6.35 3.29
C ARG A 14 4.36 -6.16 4.54
N VAL A 15 3.57 -7.15 4.90
CA VAL A 15 2.79 -7.12 6.13
C VAL A 15 3.67 -7.59 7.27
N THR A 16 3.92 -6.73 8.26
CA THR A 16 4.73 -7.07 9.44
C THR A 16 3.88 -7.56 10.59
N GLN A 17 2.68 -7.01 10.75
CA GLN A 17 1.82 -7.33 11.88
C GLN A 17 0.34 -7.24 11.50
N HIS A 18 -0.43 -8.24 11.92
CA HIS A 18 -1.89 -8.23 11.80
C HIS A 18 -2.49 -8.41 13.20
N SER A 19 -3.26 -7.43 13.65
CA SER A 19 -4.01 -7.48 14.91
C SER A 19 -5.51 -7.55 14.65
N TRP A 20 -6.06 -8.76 14.69
CA TRP A 20 -7.52 -8.98 14.61
C TRP A 20 -8.29 -8.29 15.74
N GLN A 21 -7.74 -8.28 16.96
CA GLN A 21 -8.38 -7.65 18.13
C GLN A 21 -8.53 -6.14 17.97
N LYS A 22 -7.46 -5.47 17.51
CA LYS A 22 -7.45 -4.02 17.28
C LYS A 22 -8.10 -3.63 15.94
N GLY A 23 -8.24 -4.59 15.03
CA GLY A 23 -8.74 -4.32 13.70
C GLY A 23 -7.73 -3.55 12.84
N THR A 24 -6.44 -3.85 13.01
CA THR A 24 -5.35 -3.12 12.37
C THR A 24 -4.35 -4.04 11.69
N LEU A 25 -3.87 -3.62 10.53
CA LEU A 25 -2.79 -4.23 9.76
C LEU A 25 -1.65 -3.22 9.65
N GLU A 26 -0.44 -3.65 9.94
CA GLU A 26 0.76 -2.82 9.90
C GLU A 26 1.80 -3.48 8.99
N GLY A 27 2.56 -2.64 8.30
CA GLY A 27 3.51 -3.12 7.33
C GLY A 27 4.33 -2.02 6.69
N GLU A 28 5.15 -2.44 5.74
CA GLU A 28 5.98 -1.57 4.93
C GLU A 28 5.49 -1.60 3.48
N VAL A 29 5.61 -0.47 2.80
CA VAL A 29 5.46 -0.39 1.36
C VAL A 29 6.66 0.33 0.75
N ILE A 30 7.24 -0.29 -0.27
CA ILE A 30 8.40 0.20 -0.99
C ILE A 30 7.98 0.45 -2.42
N ALA A 31 8.16 1.67 -2.92
CA ALA A 31 7.92 1.98 -4.33
C ALA A 31 9.07 2.81 -4.89
N GLY A 32 9.82 2.21 -5.82
CA GLY A 32 11.04 2.82 -6.35
C GLY A 32 12.07 3.06 -5.26
N GLN A 33 12.41 4.33 -5.02
CA GLN A 33 13.38 4.76 -4.01
C GLN A 33 12.77 5.14 -2.66
N PHE A 34 11.45 5.04 -2.54
CA PHE A 34 10.73 5.44 -1.34
C PHE A 34 10.28 4.23 -0.54
N VAL A 35 10.35 4.38 0.78
CA VAL A 35 9.93 3.38 1.75
C VAL A 35 8.98 4.06 2.73
N TRP A 36 7.84 3.43 2.96
CA TRP A 36 6.85 3.91 3.91
C TRP A 36 6.39 2.79 4.82
N GLN A 37 6.18 3.13 6.08
CA GLN A 37 5.44 2.31 7.03
C GLN A 37 3.97 2.71 6.97
N PHE A 38 3.08 1.73 6.89
CA PHE A 38 1.65 1.95 6.88
C PHE A 38 0.98 1.25 8.06
N LYS A 39 -0.14 1.84 8.49
CA LYS A 39 -1.08 1.27 9.44
C LYS A 39 -2.48 1.42 8.90
N TRP A 40 -3.06 0.30 8.53
CA TRP A 40 -4.42 0.18 8.04
C TRP A 40 -5.35 -0.24 9.16
N SER A 41 -6.34 0.58 9.46
CA SER A 41 -7.40 0.24 10.41
C SER A 41 -8.63 -0.20 9.62
N PHE A 42 -8.67 -1.48 9.20
CA PHE A 42 -9.72 -2.02 8.34
C PHE A 42 -11.12 -1.86 8.94
N ARG A 43 -11.25 -1.91 10.27
CA ARG A 43 -12.55 -1.63 10.95
C ARG A 43 -13.05 -0.19 10.77
N GLN A 44 -12.17 0.76 10.48
CA GLN A 44 -12.51 2.18 10.36
C GLN A 44 -12.28 2.72 8.93
N GLY A 45 -11.74 1.91 8.01
CA GLY A 45 -11.32 2.38 6.68
C GLY A 45 -10.25 3.48 6.74
N LYS A 46 -9.38 3.48 7.76
CA LYS A 46 -8.37 4.55 7.95
C LYS A 46 -6.96 4.05 7.65
N LEU A 47 -6.27 4.76 6.75
CA LEU A 47 -4.89 4.50 6.39
C LEU A 47 -3.98 5.60 6.92
N ALA A 48 -3.06 5.23 7.82
CA ALA A 48 -1.96 6.07 8.23
C ALA A 48 -0.68 5.61 7.51
N ILE A 49 0.12 6.54 7.01
CA ILE A 49 1.37 6.26 6.30
C ILE A 49 2.43 7.27 6.75
N ALA A 50 3.63 6.78 7.04
CA ALA A 50 4.80 7.58 7.41
C ALA A 50 6.05 7.05 6.70
N PRO A 51 7.01 7.91 6.31
CA PRO A 51 7.00 9.37 6.38
C PRO A 51 6.05 10.03 5.37
N SER A 52 5.74 11.32 5.53
CA SER A 52 4.80 12.04 4.64
C SER A 52 5.36 12.28 3.23
N ARG A 53 6.69 12.23 3.06
CA ARG A 53 7.36 12.49 1.77
C ARG A 53 6.94 11.47 0.73
N GLY A 54 6.41 11.93 -0.40
CA GLY A 54 5.95 11.06 -1.49
C GLY A 54 4.70 10.23 -1.15
N ARG A 55 4.09 10.40 0.04
CA ARG A 55 2.90 9.66 0.47
C ARG A 55 1.75 9.77 -0.52
N ALA A 56 1.57 10.93 -1.17
CA ALA A 56 0.52 11.14 -2.15
C ALA A 56 0.57 10.15 -3.33
N LEU A 57 1.75 9.60 -3.65
CA LEU A 57 1.92 8.59 -4.71
C LEU A 57 1.32 7.24 -4.34
N ILE A 58 1.32 6.91 -3.05
CA ILE A 58 0.97 5.57 -2.55
C ILE A 58 -0.35 5.56 -1.77
N GLN A 59 -0.79 6.70 -1.23
CA GLN A 59 -1.92 6.78 -0.31
C GLN A 59 -3.23 6.22 -0.89
N GLU A 60 -3.63 6.69 -2.07
CA GLU A 60 -4.85 6.22 -2.71
C GLU A 60 -4.71 4.79 -3.28
N PRO A 61 -3.62 4.44 -3.99
CA PRO A 61 -3.41 3.09 -4.51
C PRO A 61 -3.30 2.02 -3.41
N LEU A 62 -2.59 2.31 -2.32
CA LEU A 62 -2.45 1.41 -1.18
C LEU A 62 -3.76 1.26 -0.43
N GLY A 63 -4.51 2.34 -0.21
CA GLY A 63 -5.84 2.26 0.42
C GLY A 63 -6.76 1.32 -0.35
N ARG A 64 -6.85 1.51 -1.67
CA ARG A 64 -7.64 0.61 -2.53
C ARG A 64 -7.13 -0.83 -2.55
N PHE A 65 -5.81 -1.02 -2.53
CA PHE A 65 -5.22 -2.36 -2.47
C PHE A 65 -5.61 -3.06 -1.16
N LEU A 66 -5.46 -2.38 -0.03
CA LEU A 66 -5.80 -2.91 1.29
C LEU A 66 -7.30 -3.21 1.41
N GLU A 67 -8.17 -2.30 0.96
CA GLU A 67 -9.63 -2.53 0.93
C GLU A 67 -10.01 -3.74 0.07
N LYS A 68 -9.34 -3.95 -1.07
CA LYS A 68 -9.59 -5.13 -1.91
C LYS A 68 -9.07 -6.42 -1.31
N CYS A 69 -7.95 -6.34 -0.59
CA CYS A 69 -7.27 -7.49 -0.01
C CYS A 69 -7.62 -7.72 1.47
N ASP A 70 -8.64 -7.04 2.01
CA ASP A 70 -9.01 -7.01 3.44
C ASP A 70 -9.19 -8.41 4.09
N TYR A 71 -9.39 -9.46 3.28
CA TYR A 71 -9.53 -10.86 3.74
C TYR A 71 -8.39 -11.81 3.32
N GLN A 72 -7.36 -11.33 2.61
CA GLN A 72 -6.28 -12.16 2.06
C GLN A 72 -4.89 -11.79 2.59
N LEU A 73 -4.78 -10.72 3.38
CA LEU A 73 -3.51 -10.23 3.90
C LEU A 73 -3.12 -10.94 5.20
N GLU A 74 -2.11 -11.81 5.11
CA GLU A 74 -1.54 -12.52 6.24
C GLU A 74 -0.26 -11.84 6.73
N PRO A 75 0.00 -11.82 8.05
CA PRO A 75 1.26 -11.33 8.58
C PRO A 75 2.43 -12.18 8.09
N GLY A 76 3.48 -11.52 7.60
CA GLY A 76 4.62 -12.17 6.94
C GLY A 76 4.47 -12.33 5.43
N GLY A 77 3.32 -11.96 4.85
CA GLY A 77 3.11 -11.96 3.41
C GLY A 77 3.75 -10.77 2.70
N ASP A 78 4.33 -11.06 1.53
CA ASP A 78 4.87 -10.08 0.58
C ASP A 78 3.93 -9.99 -0.64
N TYR A 79 3.47 -8.78 -0.93
CA TYR A 79 2.49 -8.50 -1.99
C TYR A 79 2.99 -7.41 -2.90
N PHE A 80 2.53 -7.40 -4.15
CA PHE A 80 2.96 -6.42 -5.14
C PHE A 80 1.77 -5.85 -5.89
N PHE A 81 1.77 -4.54 -6.10
CA PHE A 81 0.81 -3.90 -7.00
C PHE A 81 1.50 -2.82 -7.84
N THR A 82 0.91 -2.50 -8.99
CA THR A 82 1.45 -1.49 -9.89
C THR A 82 0.71 -0.17 -9.72
N ILE A 83 1.44 0.89 -9.41
CA ILE A 83 0.96 2.27 -9.47
C ILE A 83 1.10 2.73 -10.92
N LYS A 84 -0.01 3.07 -11.54
CA LYS A 84 -0.03 3.74 -12.84
C LYS A 84 -0.23 5.23 -12.58
N ALA A 85 0.72 6.07 -12.97
CA ALA A 85 0.46 7.49 -13.06
C ALA A 85 -0.66 7.69 -14.09
N GLN A 86 -1.76 8.35 -13.72
CA GLN A 86 -2.67 8.94 -14.71
C GLN A 86 -2.21 10.39 -14.90
N ILE A 87 -1.88 10.76 -16.14
CA ILE A 87 -1.63 12.17 -16.54
C ILE A 87 -2.98 12.79 -16.87
#